data_AF-A0A7L1AXZ0-F1
#
_entry.id   AF-A0A7L1AXZ0-F1
#
_cell.length_a   1.000
_cell.length_b   1.000
_cell.length_c   1.000
_cell.angle_alpha   90.00
_cell.angle_beta   90.00
_cell.angle_gamma   90.00
#
_symmetry.space_group_name_H-M   'P 1'
#
loop_
_entity.id
_entity.type
_entity.pdbx_description
1 polymer ?
#
loop_
_entity_poly.entity_id
_entity_poly.type
_entity_poly.pdbx_seq_one_letter_code
_entity_poly.pdbx_strand_id
1 'polypeptide(L)'
;PTASTASPGMEQFVRKRLTFLTSFWNKLRPRSVTESCSLGYLGSDSVSLNSEATSISFIPKSSLCIALYAFTARSAEELSISAGDKLRVLREEGEYVLARRLLGEPATGYVPAAYVANLSQGTSAHRPWYFSKISRNEAEQLLLSPPNQHGSFLVRDSESSKGEYSLSVRNHAKVSHFRICKSPRGSLYIQKGHPFPNMEELLAFYTEHWKVIQSPLLQPCSPATPPERDGWERPRWEFTLRRKLGEGYFGEVWEGLWRNTVPVAIKIIKADMKAEDFTKEIQNLKRLRHEKLIQLHAVCSLEEPVYIITELMRKGNLHSYLNSPEGKSLGTSHLLNIACQVADGMRYLEEKHIVHRDLAARNILVGEELTCKIADFGLARLLKDDIYSTSSSTKIPVKWTAPEAANYRTYSLKSDVWSYGILLYEVFTYGQIPYEGMTNQETVRQITRGYRLPRPSPCPPEIYSIMLECWSSNTEERPTFLALREKLGFIYRRLLSSLS
;
A
#
# COMPACT_ATOMS: atom_id res chain seq x y z
N PRO A 1 -9.04 -67.03 11.34
CA PRO A 1 -7.70 -66.68 10.79
C PRO A 1 -7.86 -65.85 9.50
N THR A 2 -7.65 -64.55 9.44
CA THR A 2 -6.80 -63.61 10.18
C THR A 2 -7.48 -62.23 10.20
N ALA A 3 -7.28 -61.49 11.29
CA ALA A 3 -7.75 -60.12 11.48
C ALA A 3 -6.68 -59.11 11.05
N SER A 4 -7.10 -57.91 10.59
CA SER A 4 -6.30 -56.69 10.74
C SER A 4 -7.20 -55.46 10.96
N THR A 5 -7.45 -55.18 12.24
CA THR A 5 -7.46 -53.87 12.91
C THR A 5 -7.56 -52.60 12.04
N ALA A 6 -8.75 -52.02 12.01
CA ALA A 6 -8.95 -50.59 11.72
C ALA A 6 -8.61 -49.76 12.98
N SER A 7 -7.83 -48.69 12.79
CA SER A 7 -7.33 -47.81 13.86
C SER A 7 -8.44 -46.93 14.46
N PRO A 8 -8.63 -46.85 15.80
CA PRO A 8 -9.67 -46.04 16.45
C PRO A 8 -9.41 -44.52 16.41
N GLY A 9 -8.32 -44.05 15.79
CA GLY A 9 -7.88 -42.65 15.86
C GLY A 9 -8.64 -41.66 14.97
N MET A 10 -9.34 -42.12 13.93
CA MET A 10 -9.95 -41.23 12.94
C MET A 10 -11.31 -40.66 13.38
N GLU A 11 -12.08 -41.39 14.21
CA GLU A 11 -13.41 -40.94 14.66
C GLU A 11 -13.37 -39.94 15.84
N GLN A 12 -12.36 -39.99 16.71
CA GLN A 12 -12.16 -38.98 17.75
C GLN A 12 -11.62 -37.64 17.19
N PHE A 13 -10.92 -37.67 16.05
CA PHE A 13 -10.41 -36.46 15.39
C PHE A 13 -11.52 -35.68 14.68
N VAL A 14 -12.52 -36.38 14.12
CA VAL A 14 -13.68 -35.76 13.47
C VAL A 14 -14.68 -35.19 14.48
N ARG A 15 -14.86 -35.82 15.65
CA ARG A 15 -15.74 -35.28 16.72
C ARG A 15 -15.19 -34.04 17.43
N LYS A 16 -13.87 -33.81 17.49
CA LYS A 16 -13.30 -32.58 18.08
C LYS A 16 -13.36 -31.35 17.17
N ARG A 17 -13.59 -31.50 15.86
CA ARG A 17 -13.74 -30.37 14.92
C ARG A 17 -15.18 -29.91 14.68
N LEU A 18 -16.17 -30.68 15.13
CA LEU A 18 -17.59 -30.35 14.97
C LEU A 18 -18.20 -29.57 16.14
N THR A 19 -17.50 -29.44 17.28
CA THR A 19 -17.92 -28.56 18.40
C THR A 19 -17.39 -27.13 18.30
N PHE A 20 -16.35 -26.88 17.48
CA PHE A 20 -15.86 -25.53 17.21
C PHE A 20 -16.82 -24.73 16.30
N LEU A 21 -17.48 -25.41 15.36
CA LEU A 21 -18.42 -24.79 14.41
C LEU A 21 -19.79 -24.43 15.01
N THR A 22 -20.17 -25.01 16.16
CA THR A 22 -21.41 -24.66 16.88
C THR A 22 -21.21 -23.53 17.92
N SER A 23 -19.97 -23.27 18.34
CA SER A 23 -19.61 -22.15 19.24
C SER A 23 -19.45 -20.81 18.49
N PHE A 24 -19.01 -20.87 17.23
CA PHE A 24 -18.75 -19.69 16.41
C PHE A 24 -20.03 -18.95 15.98
N TRP A 25 -21.13 -19.66 15.77
CA TRP A 25 -22.40 -19.08 15.29
C TRP A 25 -23.31 -18.51 16.39
N ASN A 26 -23.12 -18.88 17.65
CA ASN A 26 -23.94 -18.35 18.75
C ASN A 26 -23.42 -17.02 19.35
N LYS A 27 -22.27 -16.51 18.91
CA LYS A 27 -21.68 -15.24 19.37
C LYS A 27 -21.92 -14.04 18.45
N LEU A 28 -22.68 -14.20 17.35
CA LEU A 28 -22.93 -13.14 16.36
C LEU A 28 -24.40 -12.67 16.29
N ARG A 29 -25.22 -12.93 17.32
CA ARG A 29 -26.56 -12.35 17.42
C ARG A 29 -26.58 -11.24 18.48
N PRO A 30 -26.90 -9.98 18.14
CA PRO A 30 -27.08 -8.93 19.14
C PRO A 30 -28.34 -9.24 19.95
N ARG A 31 -28.21 -9.35 21.28
CA ARG A 31 -29.35 -9.26 22.20
C ARG A 31 -29.61 -7.78 22.47
N SER A 32 -30.81 -7.35 22.14
CA SER A 32 -31.43 -6.11 22.60
C SER A 32 -31.35 -5.99 24.11
N VAL A 33 -30.87 -4.85 24.63
CA VAL A 33 -31.01 -4.50 26.04
C VAL A 33 -31.91 -3.27 26.12
N THR A 34 -33.13 -3.53 26.56
CA THR A 34 -34.07 -2.58 27.13
C THR A 34 -33.58 -2.11 28.50
N GLU A 35 -33.93 -0.87 28.83
CA GLU A 35 -33.72 -0.17 30.10
C GLU A 35 -34.09 -0.99 31.35
N SER A 36 -33.34 -0.78 32.43
CA SER A 36 -33.94 -0.50 33.75
C SER A 36 -32.87 -0.06 34.77
N CYS A 37 -33.21 1.04 35.43
CA CYS A 37 -32.54 1.70 36.55
C CYS A 37 -32.40 0.80 37.80
N SER A 38 -31.35 0.97 38.61
CA SER A 38 -31.45 0.83 40.07
C SER A 38 -30.22 1.41 40.81
N LEU A 39 -30.54 2.03 41.94
CA LEU A 39 -29.72 2.85 42.83
C LEU A 39 -28.52 2.11 43.46
N GLY A 40 -27.49 2.89 43.79
CA GLY A 40 -26.45 2.55 44.76
C GLY A 40 -25.72 3.80 45.26
N TYR A 41 -26.28 4.44 46.28
CA TYR A 41 -25.65 5.48 47.11
C TYR A 41 -24.68 4.84 48.12
N LEU A 42 -23.50 5.46 48.30
CA LEU A 42 -22.58 5.46 49.48
C LEU A 42 -21.18 5.77 48.92
N GLY A 43 -20.42 6.77 49.35
CA GLY A 43 -20.51 7.74 50.42
C GLY A 43 -19.34 8.72 50.25
N SER A 44 -19.53 9.92 50.75
CA SER A 44 -18.59 11.03 50.82
C SER A 44 -17.37 10.74 51.69
N ASP A 45 -16.19 11.17 51.26
CA ASP A 45 -15.15 11.66 52.16
C ASP A 45 -14.43 12.86 51.54
N SER A 46 -14.28 13.90 52.35
CA SER A 46 -13.77 15.22 52.04
C SER A 46 -12.32 15.43 52.52
N VAL A 47 -11.77 16.62 52.19
CA VAL A 47 -10.53 17.28 52.67
C VAL A 47 -9.22 16.71 52.05
N SER A 48 -8.25 17.46 51.52
CA SER A 48 -7.83 18.84 51.81
C SER A 48 -7.05 19.47 50.65
N LEU A 49 -7.18 20.79 50.52
CA LEU A 49 -6.26 21.68 49.81
C LEU A 49 -4.87 21.62 50.45
N ASN A 50 -3.82 21.39 49.65
CA ASN A 50 -2.48 21.89 49.93
C ASN A 50 -1.89 22.47 48.65
N SER A 51 -1.76 23.80 48.66
CA SER A 51 -0.95 24.56 47.74
C SER A 51 0.51 24.44 48.15
N GLU A 52 1.36 23.82 47.32
CA GLU A 52 2.80 24.04 47.41
C GLU A 52 3.39 24.25 46.01
N ALA A 53 3.91 25.47 45.86
CA ALA A 53 4.95 25.94 44.96
C ALA A 53 5.17 25.15 43.65
N THR A 54 4.70 25.77 42.57
CA THR A 54 5.15 25.51 41.20
C THR A 54 6.68 25.65 41.14
N SER A 55 7.38 24.52 41.24
CA SER A 55 8.76 24.42 40.81
C SER A 55 8.75 24.60 39.30
N ILE A 56 9.24 25.75 38.86
CA ILE A 56 9.52 26.06 37.46
C ILE A 56 10.53 25.01 36.99
N SER A 57 10.01 23.96 36.37
CA SER A 57 10.84 22.93 35.76
C SER A 57 11.49 23.51 34.51
N PHE A 58 12.81 23.46 34.52
CA PHE A 58 13.69 23.94 33.48
C PHE A 58 13.18 23.57 32.08
N ILE A 59 12.96 24.60 31.26
CA ILE A 59 12.76 24.49 29.81
C ILE A 59 13.95 23.70 29.24
N PRO A 60 13.77 22.51 28.63
CA PRO A 60 14.85 21.84 27.94
C PRO A 60 15.30 22.76 26.80
N LYS A 61 16.61 23.00 26.68
CA LYS A 61 17.19 23.80 25.60
C LYS A 61 16.61 23.32 24.26
N SER A 62 15.72 24.11 23.68
CA SER A 62 15.12 23.83 22.39
C SER A 62 16.23 23.78 21.34
N SER A 63 16.42 22.64 20.69
CA SER A 63 17.34 22.48 19.57
C SER A 63 16.92 23.44 18.45
N LEU A 64 17.70 24.49 18.23
CA LEU A 64 17.58 25.30 17.03
C LEU A 64 17.98 24.43 15.84
N CYS A 65 17.22 24.49 14.75
CA CYS A 65 17.59 23.83 13.50
C CYS A 65 17.46 24.78 12.31
N ILE A 66 18.10 24.43 11.21
CA ILE A 66 18.00 25.12 9.93
C ILE A 66 17.36 24.19 8.91
N ALA A 67 16.45 24.72 8.10
CA ALA A 67 15.91 24.03 6.95
C ALA A 67 17.00 23.81 5.90
N LEU A 68 17.33 22.56 5.61
CA LEU A 68 18.25 22.18 4.53
C LEU A 68 17.61 22.33 3.15
N TYR A 69 16.29 22.12 3.08
CA TYR A 69 15.52 22.13 1.84
C TYR A 69 14.24 22.94 2.01
N ALA A 70 13.72 23.44 0.90
CA ALA A 70 12.36 23.97 0.88
C ALA A 70 11.36 22.81 1.01
N PHE A 71 10.29 23.03 1.75
CA PHE A 71 9.18 22.10 1.92
C PHE A 71 7.87 22.90 1.90
N THR A 72 6.90 22.42 1.15
CA THR A 72 5.57 23.05 1.11
C THR A 72 4.63 22.20 1.93
N ALA A 73 3.97 22.80 2.92
CA ALA A 73 2.98 22.15 3.76
C ALA A 73 1.85 21.54 2.92
N ARG A 74 1.50 20.30 3.23
CA ARG A 74 0.45 19.51 2.57
C ARG A 74 -0.82 19.42 3.42
N SER A 75 -0.78 20.01 4.61
CA SER A 75 -1.86 20.04 5.59
C SER A 75 -1.76 21.32 6.42
N ALA A 76 -2.84 21.65 7.15
CA ALA A 76 -2.82 22.76 8.10
C ALA A 76 -1.92 22.49 9.32
N GLU A 77 -1.51 21.25 9.54
CA GLU A 77 -0.65 20.82 10.65
C GLU A 77 0.84 20.86 10.26
N GLU A 78 1.15 20.97 8.97
CA GLU A 78 2.51 21.06 8.44
C GLU A 78 2.96 22.52 8.27
N LEU A 79 4.26 22.75 8.40
CA LEU A 79 4.86 24.07 8.24
C LEU A 79 5.62 24.11 6.91
N SER A 80 5.19 24.96 5.97
CA SER A 80 5.99 25.26 4.78
C SER A 80 7.31 25.90 5.25
N ILE A 81 8.44 25.56 4.66
CA ILE A 81 9.74 26.14 4.97
C ILE A 81 10.50 26.39 3.67
N SER A 82 11.34 27.42 3.66
CA SER A 82 12.32 27.63 2.61
C SER A 82 13.69 27.11 3.06
N ALA A 83 14.54 26.70 2.11
CA ALA A 83 15.92 26.36 2.44
C ALA A 83 16.60 27.56 3.12
N GLY A 84 17.21 27.33 4.28
CA GLY A 84 17.82 28.36 5.13
C GLY A 84 16.93 28.88 6.26
N ASP A 85 15.64 28.53 6.32
CA ASP A 85 14.75 28.94 7.41
C ASP A 85 15.29 28.46 8.76
N LYS A 86 15.35 29.36 9.74
CA LYS A 86 15.70 29.03 11.12
C LYS A 86 14.45 28.61 11.87
N LEU A 87 14.51 27.42 12.45
CA LEU A 87 13.39 26.79 13.12
C LEU A 87 13.79 26.43 14.56
N ARG A 88 12.80 26.41 15.45
CA ARG A 88 12.94 25.86 16.80
C ARG A 88 12.19 24.55 16.86
N VAL A 89 12.91 23.46 17.12
CA VAL A 89 12.29 22.15 17.37
C VAL A 89 11.59 22.19 18.72
N LEU A 90 10.29 21.88 18.71
CA LEU A 90 9.45 21.78 19.89
C LEU A 90 9.30 20.32 20.33
N ARG A 91 9.14 19.40 19.38
CA ARG A 91 9.08 17.94 19.60
C ARG A 91 9.67 17.19 18.41
N GLU A 92 10.26 16.04 18.66
CA GLU A 92 10.68 15.08 17.64
C GLU A 92 9.71 13.89 17.68
N GLU A 93 9.12 13.54 16.54
CA GLU A 93 8.14 12.46 16.40
C GLU A 93 8.50 11.63 15.16
N GLY A 94 9.33 10.60 15.35
CA GLY A 94 9.80 9.73 14.28
C GLY A 94 10.56 10.50 13.18
N GLU A 95 10.09 10.40 11.94
CA GLU A 95 10.67 11.07 10.76
C GLU A 95 10.25 12.54 10.59
N TYR A 96 9.54 13.11 11.56
CA TYR A 96 9.10 14.51 11.54
C TYR A 96 9.47 15.21 12.85
N VAL A 97 9.62 16.53 12.75
CA VAL A 97 9.80 17.42 13.89
C VAL A 97 8.67 18.43 13.91
N LEU A 98 8.07 18.64 15.07
CA LEU A 98 7.21 19.78 15.29
C LEU A 98 8.10 20.99 15.48
N ALA A 99 8.07 21.92 14.53
CA ALA A 99 8.97 23.05 14.48
C ALA A 99 8.20 24.37 14.42
N ARG A 100 8.79 25.41 15.03
CA ARG A 100 8.29 26.79 14.95
C ARG A 100 9.25 27.64 14.13
N ARG A 101 8.74 28.35 13.12
CA ARG A 101 9.52 29.32 12.34
C ARG A 101 9.94 30.50 13.22
N LEU A 102 11.22 30.87 13.16
CA LEU A 102 11.79 31.94 13.98
C LEU A 102 11.88 33.30 13.28
N LEU A 103 11.89 33.31 11.95
CA LEU A 103 11.99 34.53 11.13
C LEU A 103 10.84 34.57 10.12
N GLY A 104 10.18 35.71 9.99
CA GLY A 104 8.97 35.88 9.16
C GLY A 104 7.68 35.63 9.93
N GLU A 105 6.59 35.31 9.20
CA GLU A 105 5.30 35.02 9.82
C GLU A 105 5.41 33.85 10.83
N PRO A 106 4.98 34.07 12.09
CA PRO A 106 5.11 33.06 13.12
C PRO A 106 4.14 31.92 12.84
N ALA A 107 4.68 30.80 12.36
CA ALA A 107 3.94 29.58 12.08
C ALA A 107 4.61 28.38 12.78
N THR A 108 3.79 27.46 13.26
CA THR A 108 4.21 26.21 13.90
C THR A 108 3.56 25.06 13.15
N GLY A 109 4.32 24.01 12.89
CA GLY A 109 3.81 22.82 12.23
C GLY A 109 4.88 21.77 12.06
N TYR A 110 4.47 20.60 11.57
CA TYR A 110 5.35 19.49 11.31
C TYR A 110 6.21 19.74 10.06
N VAL A 111 7.48 19.39 10.18
CA VAL A 111 8.47 19.42 9.10
C VAL A 111 9.19 18.08 9.10
N PRO A 112 9.48 17.45 7.95
CA PRO A 112 10.27 16.23 7.93
C PRO A 112 11.63 16.40 8.62
N ALA A 113 12.02 15.49 9.51
CA ALA A 113 13.28 15.54 10.25
C ALA A 113 14.48 15.56 9.30
N ALA A 114 14.40 14.84 8.17
CA ALA A 114 15.41 14.84 7.11
C ALA A 114 15.61 16.22 6.42
N TYR A 115 14.69 17.16 6.60
CA TYR A 115 14.75 18.50 5.99
C TYR A 115 15.37 19.53 6.91
N VAL A 116 15.75 19.17 8.13
CA VAL A 116 16.27 20.10 9.12
C VAL A 116 17.56 19.58 9.75
N ALA A 117 18.50 20.49 10.04
CA ALA A 117 19.75 20.15 10.72
C ALA A 117 19.93 20.95 12.01
N ASN A 118 20.40 20.30 13.08
CA ASN A 118 20.57 20.92 14.39
C ASN A 118 21.74 21.91 14.43
N LEU A 119 21.48 23.14 14.86
CA LEU A 119 22.43 24.26 14.97
C LEU A 119 23.26 24.23 16.26
N SER A 120 22.98 23.34 17.21
CA SER A 120 23.70 23.26 18.49
C SER A 120 25.09 22.62 18.41
N GLN A 121 25.53 22.17 17.22
CA GLN A 121 26.91 21.78 16.96
C GLN A 121 27.69 22.93 16.29
N GLY A 122 28.19 23.87 17.09
CA GLY A 122 29.29 24.76 16.71
C GLY A 122 28.95 25.84 15.67
N THR A 123 29.07 27.08 16.10
CA THR A 123 28.99 28.31 15.30
C THR A 123 30.03 28.35 14.18
N SER A 124 29.69 27.85 13.00
CA SER A 124 30.18 28.34 11.69
C SER A 124 29.25 27.82 10.59
N ALA A 125 28.62 28.78 9.93
CA ALA A 125 27.61 28.67 8.89
C ALA A 125 27.76 27.46 7.94
N HIS A 126 26.62 26.79 7.70
CA HIS A 126 26.29 26.01 6.49
C HIS A 126 27.48 25.69 5.58
N ARG A 127 28.10 24.53 5.78
CA ARG A 127 29.11 23.99 4.87
C ARG A 127 28.36 23.21 3.79
N PRO A 128 28.21 23.74 2.56
CA PRO A 128 27.41 23.09 1.51
C PRO A 128 27.97 21.72 1.08
N TRP A 129 29.20 21.40 1.48
CA TRP A 129 29.90 20.17 1.19
C TRP A 129 29.86 19.15 2.34
N TYR A 130 29.37 19.48 3.54
CA TYR A 130 29.33 18.55 4.67
C TYR A 130 27.95 17.93 4.85
N PHE A 131 27.90 16.59 4.84
CA PHE A 131 26.70 15.79 4.97
C PHE A 131 26.84 14.88 6.21
N SER A 132 26.19 15.27 7.30
CA SER A 132 26.21 14.49 8.54
C SER A 132 25.37 13.23 8.41
N LYS A 133 25.80 12.13 9.04
CA LYS A 133 25.02 10.87 9.15
C LYS A 133 24.62 10.18 7.83
N ILE A 134 25.30 10.46 6.72
CA ILE A 134 25.12 9.67 5.48
C ILE A 134 26.14 8.54 5.39
N SER A 135 25.67 7.37 4.94
CA SER A 135 26.49 6.20 4.68
C SER A 135 27.36 6.38 3.43
N ARG A 136 28.34 5.48 3.26
CA ARG A 136 29.12 5.39 2.03
C ARG A 136 28.22 5.19 0.81
N ASN A 137 27.25 4.27 0.90
CA ASN A 137 26.34 3.96 -0.20
C ASN A 137 25.43 5.14 -0.54
N GLU A 138 24.89 5.84 0.46
CA GLU A 138 24.07 7.04 0.24
C GLU A 138 24.88 8.17 -0.41
N ALA A 139 26.14 8.35 -0.01
CA ALA A 139 27.05 9.30 -0.65
C ALA A 139 27.32 8.96 -2.12
N GLU A 140 27.50 7.67 -2.44
CA GLU A 140 27.66 7.21 -3.83
C GLU A 140 26.41 7.52 -4.67
N GLN A 141 25.22 7.19 -4.16
CA GLN A 141 23.94 7.47 -4.85
C GLN A 141 23.71 8.97 -5.07
N LEU A 142 23.97 9.79 -4.05
CA LEU A 142 23.84 11.25 -4.15
C LEU A 142 24.80 11.82 -5.19
N LEU A 143 26.07 11.45 -5.13
CA LEU A 143 27.08 11.95 -6.06
C LEU A 143 26.83 11.49 -7.50
N LEU A 144 26.30 10.29 -7.72
CA LEU A 144 25.96 9.77 -9.05
C LEU A 144 24.63 10.30 -9.61
N SER A 145 23.83 11.01 -8.81
CA SER A 145 22.56 11.57 -9.25
C SER A 145 22.71 12.66 -10.34
N PRO A 146 21.67 12.92 -11.16
CA PRO A 146 21.70 13.89 -12.26
C PRO A 146 22.16 15.32 -11.94
N PRO A 147 21.85 15.93 -10.78
CA PRO A 147 22.33 17.29 -10.48
C PRO A 147 23.85 17.37 -10.25
N ASN A 148 24.52 16.23 -10.09
CA ASN A 148 25.96 16.15 -9.86
C ASN A 148 26.71 15.72 -11.11
N GLN A 149 27.98 16.14 -11.21
CA GLN A 149 28.83 15.88 -12.38
C GLN A 149 30.21 15.40 -11.92
N HIS A 150 31.07 15.13 -12.89
CA HIS A 150 32.49 14.87 -12.62
C HIS A 150 33.07 16.01 -11.75
N GLY A 151 33.72 15.64 -10.66
CA GLY A 151 34.30 16.55 -9.69
C GLY A 151 33.36 17.08 -8.60
N SER A 152 32.08 16.64 -8.58
CA SER A 152 31.21 16.85 -7.42
C SER A 152 31.77 16.11 -6.19
N PHE A 153 31.80 16.76 -5.02
CA PHE A 153 32.35 16.17 -3.80
C PHE A 153 31.52 16.44 -2.54
N LEU A 154 31.64 15.57 -1.53
CA LEU A 154 31.08 15.78 -0.20
C LEU A 154 32.01 15.23 0.89
N VAL A 155 31.86 15.75 2.10
CA VAL A 155 32.49 15.24 3.33
C VAL A 155 31.40 14.66 4.21
N ARG A 156 31.65 13.47 4.75
CA ARG A 156 30.73 12.75 5.66
C ARG A 156 31.49 12.18 6.84
N ASP A 157 30.73 11.73 7.84
CA ASP A 157 31.30 10.99 8.98
C ASP A 157 31.85 9.63 8.51
N SER A 158 32.99 9.21 9.08
CA SER A 158 33.59 7.92 8.76
C SER A 158 32.85 6.78 9.45
N GLU A 159 32.29 5.85 8.67
CA GLU A 159 31.66 4.62 9.19
C GLU A 159 32.68 3.70 9.87
N SER A 160 33.90 3.68 9.32
CA SER A 160 34.96 2.77 9.77
C SER A 160 35.65 3.24 11.04
N SER A 161 35.53 4.51 11.43
CA SER A 161 36.21 5.05 12.62
C SER A 161 35.50 6.26 13.19
N LYS A 162 35.06 6.10 14.45
CA LYS A 162 34.28 7.08 15.18
C LYS A 162 35.10 8.36 15.43
N GLY A 163 34.57 9.50 14.99
CA GLY A 163 35.21 10.82 15.15
C GLY A 163 36.17 11.21 14.01
N GLU A 164 36.29 10.39 12.97
CA GLU A 164 36.99 10.74 11.72
C GLU A 164 36.01 11.04 10.58
N TYR A 165 36.53 11.56 9.46
CA TYR A 165 35.72 11.95 8.31
C TYR A 165 36.13 11.18 7.05
N SER A 166 35.27 11.23 6.04
CA SER A 166 35.55 10.69 4.71
C SER A 166 35.16 11.70 3.64
N LEU A 167 36.08 11.99 2.72
CA LEU A 167 35.84 12.78 1.51
C LEU A 167 35.42 11.83 0.39
N SER A 168 34.27 12.08 -0.23
CA SER A 168 33.76 11.31 -1.36
C SER A 168 33.70 12.21 -2.60
N VAL A 169 34.26 11.77 -3.72
CA VAL A 169 34.41 12.57 -4.95
C VAL A 169 33.93 11.76 -6.15
N ARG A 170 33.06 12.33 -6.99
CA ARG A 170 32.64 11.72 -8.25
C ARG A 170 33.72 11.88 -9.31
N ASN A 171 34.20 10.75 -9.81
CA ASN A 171 35.09 10.67 -10.96
C ASN A 171 34.35 9.97 -12.12
N HIS A 172 33.75 10.78 -13.00
CA HIS A 172 32.93 10.30 -14.12
C HIS A 172 31.74 9.45 -13.64
N ALA A 173 31.78 8.14 -13.88
CA ALA A 173 30.73 7.17 -13.51
C ALA A 173 31.03 6.43 -12.19
N LYS A 174 32.11 6.78 -11.49
CA LYS A 174 32.51 6.15 -10.22
C LYS A 174 32.66 7.20 -9.13
N VAL A 175 32.64 6.76 -7.88
CA VAL A 175 32.90 7.60 -6.71
C VAL A 175 34.14 7.06 -5.98
N SER A 176 35.07 7.97 -5.69
CA SER A 176 36.29 7.70 -4.94
C SER A 176 36.14 8.20 -3.51
N HIS A 177 36.58 7.41 -2.52
CA HIS A 177 36.50 7.76 -1.11
C HIS A 177 37.88 7.86 -0.50
N PHE A 178 38.14 8.97 0.18
CA PHE A 178 39.39 9.27 0.85
C PHE A 178 39.13 9.45 2.33
N ARG A 179 39.89 8.73 3.15
CA ARG A 179 39.79 8.83 4.60
C ARG A 179 40.51 10.09 5.08
N ILE A 180 39.83 10.89 5.90
CA ILE A 180 40.41 12.05 6.56
C ILE A 180 40.68 11.67 8.00
N CYS A 181 41.95 11.46 8.32
CA CYS A 181 42.41 11.10 9.65
C CYS A 181 42.67 12.35 10.48
N LYS A 182 42.53 12.21 11.80
CA LYS A 182 42.81 13.26 12.77
C LYS A 182 44.04 12.88 13.58
N SER A 183 45.04 13.75 13.57
CA SER A 183 46.24 13.59 14.40
C SER A 183 45.94 13.82 15.89
N PRO A 184 46.78 13.32 16.81
CA PRO A 184 46.62 13.57 18.25
C PRO A 184 46.62 15.06 18.63
N ARG A 185 47.23 15.92 17.80
CA ARG A 185 47.27 17.38 17.97
C ARG A 185 46.05 18.11 17.37
N GLY A 186 45.09 17.37 16.82
CA GLY A 186 43.84 17.91 16.27
C GLY A 186 43.86 18.22 14.76
N SER A 187 45.03 18.23 14.12
CA SER A 187 45.17 18.48 12.68
C SER A 187 44.62 17.33 11.82
N LEU A 188 44.07 17.64 10.65
CA LEU A 188 43.45 16.71 9.70
C LEU A 188 44.40 16.38 8.54
N TYR A 189 44.38 15.16 8.02
CA TYR A 189 45.17 14.79 6.83
C TYR A 189 44.53 13.62 6.07
N ILE A 190 44.78 13.56 4.75
CA ILE A 190 44.47 12.40 3.90
C ILE A 190 45.75 11.58 3.67
N GLN A 191 46.82 12.24 3.21
CA GLN A 191 48.16 11.64 3.07
C GLN A 191 49.03 11.95 4.29
N LYS A 192 49.74 10.93 4.79
CA LYS A 192 50.70 11.09 5.90
C LYS A 192 51.82 12.04 5.46
N GLY A 193 51.97 13.18 6.14
CA GLY A 193 52.99 14.19 5.84
C GLY A 193 52.46 15.60 5.54
N HIS A 194 51.16 15.75 5.30
CA HIS A 194 50.51 17.04 5.05
C HIS A 194 49.31 17.27 5.99
N PRO A 195 49.57 17.69 7.24
CA PRO A 195 48.52 18.03 8.21
C PRO A 195 47.96 19.43 7.98
N PHE A 196 46.65 19.57 8.07
CA PHE A 196 45.89 20.83 7.97
C PHE A 196 45.22 21.14 9.31
N PRO A 197 45.11 22.41 9.72
CA PRO A 197 44.52 22.78 11.00
C PRO A 197 42.98 22.61 11.03
N ASN A 198 42.30 22.73 9.89
CA ASN A 198 40.84 22.60 9.77
C ASN A 198 40.43 21.98 8.42
N MET A 199 39.14 21.69 8.26
CA MET A 199 38.60 21.00 7.09
C MET A 199 38.57 21.92 5.85
N GLU A 200 38.40 23.22 6.04
CA GLU A 200 38.39 24.21 4.96
C GLU A 200 39.75 24.30 4.27
N GLU A 201 40.84 24.39 5.04
CA GLU A 201 42.20 24.41 4.50
C GLU A 201 42.57 23.11 3.80
N LEU A 202 42.11 21.97 4.34
CA LEU A 202 42.27 20.67 3.70
C LEU A 202 41.57 20.65 2.33
N LEU A 203 40.30 21.08 2.26
CA LEU A 203 39.54 21.09 1.01
C LEU A 203 40.09 22.10 0.01
N ALA A 204 40.51 23.29 0.46
CA ALA A 204 41.15 24.29 -0.39
C ALA A 204 42.42 23.73 -1.05
N PHE A 205 43.28 23.07 -0.27
CA PHE A 205 44.48 22.44 -0.79
C PHE A 205 44.18 21.39 -1.87
N TYR A 206 43.25 20.47 -1.61
CA TYR A 206 42.91 19.40 -2.57
C TYR A 206 42.06 19.89 -3.75
N THR A 207 41.45 21.06 -3.66
CA THR A 207 40.81 21.74 -4.80
C THR A 207 41.86 22.20 -5.80
N GLU A 208 42.95 22.82 -5.33
CA GLU A 208 44.06 23.29 -6.17
C GLU A 208 45.00 22.15 -6.61
N HIS A 209 45.26 21.19 -5.71
CA HIS A 209 46.25 20.13 -5.90
C HIS A 209 45.60 18.75 -6.13
N TRP A 210 44.44 18.71 -6.77
CA TRP A 210 43.65 17.48 -6.93
C TRP A 210 44.38 16.31 -7.60
N LYS A 211 45.41 16.60 -8.40
CA LYS A 211 46.26 15.58 -9.05
C LYS A 211 46.90 14.62 -8.03
N VAL A 212 47.12 15.08 -6.79
CA VAL A 212 47.68 14.31 -5.68
C VAL A 212 46.79 13.11 -5.30
N ILE A 213 45.46 13.26 -5.41
CA ILE A 213 44.47 12.20 -5.14
C ILE A 213 43.77 11.70 -6.41
N GLN A 214 44.21 12.17 -7.58
CA GLN A 214 43.65 11.83 -8.90
C GLN A 214 42.12 12.03 -9.01
N SER A 215 41.56 12.95 -8.21
CA SER A 215 40.12 13.21 -8.14
C SER A 215 39.88 14.71 -7.97
N PRO A 216 39.43 15.44 -9.01
CA PRO A 216 39.20 16.88 -8.94
C PRO A 216 38.04 17.22 -8.01
N LEU A 217 38.23 18.21 -7.14
CA LEU A 217 37.18 18.79 -6.31
C LEU A 217 36.72 20.08 -7.01
N LEU A 218 35.68 19.99 -7.84
CA LEU A 218 35.22 21.12 -8.66
C LEU A 218 34.06 21.86 -8.00
N GLN A 219 33.13 21.12 -7.40
CA GLN A 219 31.92 21.69 -6.81
C GLN A 219 31.40 20.83 -5.65
N PRO A 220 30.79 21.43 -4.61
CA PRO A 220 30.06 20.68 -3.60
C PRO A 220 28.96 19.81 -4.21
N CYS A 221 28.69 18.66 -3.60
CA CYS A 221 27.57 17.82 -3.95
C CYS A 221 26.28 18.63 -3.83
N SER A 222 25.57 18.78 -4.93
CA SER A 222 24.21 19.28 -4.89
C SER A 222 23.36 18.16 -4.32
N PRO A 223 22.77 18.29 -3.13
CA PRO A 223 21.81 17.31 -2.66
C PRO A 223 20.74 17.21 -3.74
N ALA A 224 20.51 16.00 -4.25
CA ALA A 224 19.33 15.78 -5.06
C ALA A 224 18.16 16.33 -4.23
N THR A 225 17.35 17.23 -4.80
CA THR A 225 16.01 17.45 -4.28
C THR A 225 15.48 16.08 -3.93
N PRO A 226 15.09 15.81 -2.67
CA PRO A 226 14.56 14.51 -2.30
C PRO A 226 13.53 14.16 -3.38
N PRO A 227 13.59 12.94 -3.96
CA PRO A 227 12.73 12.58 -5.07
C PRO A 227 11.33 13.07 -4.74
N GLU A 228 10.71 13.83 -5.65
CA GLU A 228 9.36 14.38 -5.46
C GLU A 228 8.56 13.35 -4.69
N ARG A 229 8.27 13.65 -3.41
CA ARG A 229 7.67 12.65 -2.54
C ARG A 229 6.37 12.27 -3.20
N ASP A 230 6.31 11.01 -3.61
CA ASP A 230 5.19 10.39 -4.26
C ASP A 230 3.90 10.86 -3.58
N GLY A 231 3.03 11.58 -4.30
CA GLY A 231 1.87 12.28 -3.69
C GLY A 231 0.87 11.36 -2.98
N TRP A 232 1.05 10.04 -3.15
CA TRP A 232 0.34 8.97 -2.48
C TRP A 232 0.89 8.65 -1.09
N GLU A 233 2.18 8.89 -0.82
CA GLU A 233 2.81 8.58 0.46
C GLU A 233 2.33 9.55 1.55
N ARG A 234 1.73 9.00 2.60
CA ARG A 234 1.18 9.73 3.74
C ARG A 234 1.72 9.17 5.06
N PRO A 235 1.88 10.02 6.08
CA PRO A 235 2.35 9.53 7.36
C PRO A 235 1.30 8.67 8.07
N ARG A 236 1.74 7.65 8.82
CA ARG A 236 0.85 6.67 9.46
C ARG A 236 -0.10 7.30 10.48
N TRP A 237 0.34 8.31 11.24
CA TRP A 237 -0.48 8.96 12.27
C TRP A 237 -1.70 9.71 11.72
N GLU A 238 -1.74 10.00 10.42
CA GLU A 238 -2.96 10.52 9.79
C GLU A 238 -4.09 9.47 9.73
N PHE A 239 -3.81 8.19 9.97
CA PHE A 239 -4.78 7.11 9.86
C PHE A 239 -5.02 6.42 11.21
N THR A 240 -6.29 6.38 11.61
CA THR A 240 -6.73 5.67 12.83
C THR A 240 -7.47 4.40 12.44
N LEU A 241 -6.96 3.24 12.89
CA LEU A 241 -7.65 1.96 12.75
C LEU A 241 -8.87 1.91 13.68
N ARG A 242 -10.00 1.39 13.20
CA ARG A 242 -11.23 1.22 13.98
C ARG A 242 -11.58 -0.25 14.15
N ARG A 243 -12.28 -0.84 13.17
CA ARG A 243 -12.71 -2.24 13.21
C ARG A 243 -12.04 -3.04 12.11
N LYS A 244 -11.65 -4.28 12.41
CA LYS A 244 -11.19 -5.23 11.40
C LYS A 244 -12.36 -5.62 10.51
N LEU A 245 -12.22 -5.44 9.20
CA LEU A 245 -13.20 -5.81 8.17
C LEU A 245 -12.97 -7.22 7.66
N GLY A 246 -11.71 -7.67 7.59
CA GLY A 246 -11.37 -8.99 7.12
C GLY A 246 -9.89 -9.31 7.22
N GLU A 247 -9.55 -10.54 6.88
CA GLU A 247 -8.18 -11.02 6.75
C GLU A 247 -8.08 -11.93 5.53
N GLY A 248 -7.05 -11.72 4.73
CA GLY A 248 -6.76 -12.50 3.54
C GLY A 248 -5.32 -12.96 3.49
N TYR A 249 -4.94 -13.50 2.33
CA TYR A 249 -3.59 -13.98 2.07
C TYR A 249 -2.54 -12.86 2.19
N PHE A 250 -2.87 -11.66 1.69
CA PHE A 250 -1.97 -10.50 1.65
C PHE A 250 -1.93 -9.67 2.94
N GLY A 251 -2.79 -10.00 3.92
CA GLY A 251 -2.84 -9.30 5.20
C GLY A 251 -4.25 -8.99 5.68
N GLU A 252 -4.36 -8.01 6.55
CA GLU A 252 -5.61 -7.64 7.21
C GLU A 252 -6.21 -6.38 6.61
N VAL A 253 -7.54 -6.30 6.53
CA VAL A 253 -8.23 -5.09 6.09
C VAL A 253 -9.02 -4.53 7.25
N TRP A 254 -8.84 -3.24 7.51
CA TRP A 254 -9.46 -2.50 8.60
C TRP A 254 -10.28 -1.34 8.05
N GLU A 255 -11.40 -1.05 8.70
CA GLU A 255 -12.02 0.26 8.60
C GLU A 255 -11.22 1.24 9.44
N GLY A 256 -11.00 2.43 8.92
CA GLY A 256 -10.34 3.50 9.64
C GLY A 256 -10.83 4.88 9.24
N LEU A 257 -10.18 5.89 9.82
CA LEU A 257 -10.37 7.28 9.47
C LEU A 257 -9.06 7.91 9.02
N TRP A 258 -9.13 8.69 7.96
CA TRP A 258 -8.08 9.62 7.57
C TRP A 258 -8.36 10.99 8.22
N ARG A 259 -7.38 11.51 8.97
CA ARG A 259 -7.45 12.76 9.75
C ARG A 259 -8.72 12.85 10.59
N ASN A 260 -9.11 11.74 11.20
CA ASN A 260 -10.31 11.60 12.02
C ASN A 260 -11.65 12.03 11.36
N THR A 261 -11.68 12.18 10.04
CA THR A 261 -12.83 12.77 9.32
C THR A 261 -13.31 11.90 8.17
N VAL A 262 -12.41 11.42 7.32
CA VAL A 262 -12.77 10.69 6.09
C VAL A 262 -12.72 9.17 6.34
N PRO A 263 -13.83 8.43 6.19
CA PRO A 263 -13.82 6.97 6.28
C PRO A 263 -13.00 6.33 5.17
N VAL A 264 -12.13 5.41 5.54
CA VAL A 264 -11.22 4.70 4.61
C VAL A 264 -11.13 3.21 4.95
N ALA A 265 -10.73 2.41 3.96
CA ALA A 265 -10.27 1.04 4.18
C ALA A 265 -8.74 1.02 4.20
N ILE A 266 -8.17 0.36 5.21
CA ILE A 266 -6.72 0.30 5.45
C ILE A 266 -6.32 -1.18 5.36
N LYS A 267 -5.64 -1.55 4.28
CA LYS A 267 -5.05 -2.88 4.10
C LYS A 267 -3.64 -2.86 4.69
N ILE A 268 -3.44 -3.66 5.74
CA ILE A 268 -2.18 -3.84 6.44
C ILE A 268 -1.49 -5.08 5.85
N ILE A 269 -0.34 -4.89 5.22
CA ILE A 269 0.42 -5.96 4.58
C ILE A 269 1.25 -6.71 5.63
N LYS A 270 1.25 -8.05 5.55
CA LYS A 270 2.04 -8.89 6.46
C LYS A 270 3.55 -8.79 6.12
N ALA A 271 4.39 -8.80 7.16
CA ALA A 271 5.84 -8.61 7.05
C ALA A 271 6.58 -9.73 6.27
N ASP A 272 5.94 -10.88 6.07
CA ASP A 272 6.50 -12.02 5.32
C ASP A 272 6.33 -11.90 3.79
N MET A 273 5.68 -10.84 3.31
CA MET A 273 5.51 -10.59 1.88
C MET A 273 6.79 -10.06 1.20
N LYS A 274 7.05 -10.52 -0.03
CA LYS A 274 8.13 -9.99 -0.86
C LYS A 274 7.84 -8.53 -1.21
N ALA A 275 8.78 -7.63 -0.94
CA ALA A 275 8.69 -6.20 -1.24
C ALA A 275 8.32 -5.91 -2.72
N GLU A 276 8.71 -6.79 -3.65
CA GLU A 276 8.38 -6.70 -5.07
C GLU A 276 6.88 -6.85 -5.38
N ASP A 277 6.19 -7.76 -4.70
CA ASP A 277 4.76 -8.03 -4.95
C ASP A 277 3.92 -6.85 -4.46
N PHE A 278 4.28 -6.30 -3.30
CA PHE A 278 3.72 -5.08 -2.74
C PHE A 278 3.93 -3.85 -3.65
N THR A 279 5.17 -3.63 -4.12
CA THR A 279 5.49 -2.48 -4.98
C THR A 279 4.67 -2.53 -6.27
N LYS A 280 4.45 -3.72 -6.85
CA LYS A 280 3.62 -3.90 -8.05
C LYS A 280 2.15 -3.57 -7.78
N GLU A 281 1.58 -4.04 -6.67
CA GLU A 281 0.18 -3.75 -6.30
C GLU A 281 -0.07 -2.24 -6.20
N ILE A 282 0.83 -1.50 -5.53
CA ILE A 282 0.73 -0.04 -5.45
C ILE A 282 0.86 0.62 -6.82
N GLN A 283 1.85 0.23 -7.61
CA GLN A 283 2.09 0.88 -8.91
C GLN A 283 0.90 0.68 -9.85
N ASN A 284 0.22 -0.47 -9.78
CA ASN A 284 -1.04 -0.69 -10.48
C ASN A 284 -2.11 0.28 -9.95
N LEU A 285 -2.35 0.29 -8.64
CA LEU A 285 -3.37 1.14 -7.99
C LEU A 285 -3.18 2.64 -8.27
N LYS A 286 -1.93 3.13 -8.33
CA LYS A 286 -1.61 4.55 -8.63
C LYS A 286 -2.01 4.97 -10.03
N ARG A 287 -1.96 4.05 -11.00
CA ARG A 287 -2.16 4.33 -12.43
C ARG A 287 -3.61 4.15 -12.87
N LEU A 288 -4.44 3.50 -12.06
CA LEU A 288 -5.82 3.19 -12.39
C LEU A 288 -6.77 4.22 -11.77
N ARG A 289 -7.58 4.84 -12.63
CA ARG A 289 -8.61 5.79 -12.23
C ARG A 289 -9.85 5.53 -13.08
N HIS A 290 -10.86 4.96 -12.44
CA HIS A 290 -12.14 4.68 -13.07
C HIS A 290 -13.21 4.54 -11.98
N GLU A 291 -14.44 4.99 -12.25
CA GLU A 291 -15.52 5.01 -11.26
C GLU A 291 -15.85 3.60 -10.72
N LYS A 292 -15.68 2.58 -11.54
CA LYS A 292 -15.97 1.17 -11.22
C LYS A 292 -14.75 0.36 -10.76
N LEU A 293 -13.64 1.03 -10.43
CA LEU A 293 -12.46 0.42 -9.80
C LEU A 293 -12.24 1.03 -8.42
N ILE A 294 -11.71 0.25 -7.47
CA ILE A 294 -11.41 0.75 -6.14
C ILE A 294 -10.32 1.84 -6.20
N GLN A 295 -10.61 3.00 -5.62
CA GLN A 295 -9.73 4.16 -5.66
C GLN A 295 -8.70 4.07 -4.53
N LEU A 296 -7.41 4.11 -4.89
CA LEU A 296 -6.33 4.41 -3.95
C LEU A 296 -6.47 5.85 -3.47
N HIS A 297 -6.26 6.08 -2.18
CA HIS A 297 -6.17 7.41 -1.58
C HIS A 297 -4.74 7.71 -1.12
N ALA A 298 -4.10 6.75 -0.46
CA ALA A 298 -2.75 6.91 0.09
C ALA A 298 -2.04 5.58 0.31
N VAL A 299 -0.75 5.66 0.59
CA VAL A 299 0.12 4.56 1.01
C VAL A 299 0.91 5.02 2.23
N CYS A 300 1.12 4.14 3.20
CA CYS A 300 2.13 4.31 4.24
C CYS A 300 3.15 3.18 4.07
N SER A 301 4.24 3.44 3.35
CA SER A 301 5.28 2.46 3.02
C SER A 301 6.63 2.75 3.69
N LEU A 302 6.81 3.94 4.26
CA LEU A 302 8.05 4.32 4.95
C LEU A 302 8.26 3.61 6.30
N GLU A 303 7.20 3.11 6.91
CA GLU A 303 7.23 2.41 8.20
C GLU A 303 6.56 1.03 8.06
N GLU A 304 6.99 0.05 8.85
CA GLU A 304 6.27 -1.20 9.01
C GLU A 304 5.25 -1.15 10.18
N PRO A 305 4.10 -1.84 10.07
CA PRO A 305 3.64 -2.60 8.91
C PRO A 305 3.05 -1.70 7.83
N VAL A 306 3.28 -2.02 6.57
CA VAL A 306 2.88 -1.19 5.43
C VAL A 306 1.35 -1.08 5.28
N TYR A 307 0.84 0.13 5.00
CA TYR A 307 -0.59 0.38 4.76
C TYR A 307 -0.87 0.78 3.30
N ILE A 308 -1.93 0.21 2.74
CA ILE A 308 -2.58 0.67 1.50
C ILE A 308 -3.96 1.21 1.87
N ILE A 309 -4.21 2.48 1.54
CA ILE A 309 -5.42 3.19 1.94
C ILE A 309 -6.28 3.40 0.69
N THR A 310 -7.48 2.83 0.72
CA THR A 310 -8.49 2.97 -0.34
C THR A 310 -9.77 3.58 0.21
N GLU A 311 -10.68 3.94 -0.68
CA GLU A 311 -12.06 4.26 -0.30
C GLU A 311 -12.72 3.10 0.47
N LEU A 312 -13.64 3.43 1.37
CA LEU A 312 -14.39 2.46 2.17
C LEU A 312 -15.70 2.06 1.49
N MET A 313 -15.82 0.78 1.13
CA MET A 313 -17.04 0.20 0.56
C MET A 313 -17.89 -0.45 1.66
N ARG A 314 -18.91 0.29 2.14
CA ARG A 314 -19.63 0.01 3.40
C ARG A 314 -20.38 -1.32 3.44
N LYS A 315 -20.81 -1.86 2.29
CA LYS A 315 -21.55 -3.13 2.20
C LYS A 315 -20.63 -4.34 1.99
N GLY A 316 -19.31 -4.14 2.03
CA GLY A 316 -18.32 -5.22 1.94
C GLY A 316 -18.20 -5.79 0.53
N ASN A 317 -17.82 -7.07 0.41
CA ASN A 317 -17.71 -7.72 -0.89
C ASN A 317 -19.07 -8.23 -1.41
N LEU A 318 -19.19 -8.32 -2.73
CA LEU A 318 -20.43 -8.67 -3.43
C LEU A 318 -20.90 -10.09 -3.09
N HIS A 319 -20.00 -11.05 -2.91
CA HIS A 319 -20.37 -12.40 -2.51
C HIS A 319 -21.11 -12.42 -1.15
N SER A 320 -20.55 -11.74 -0.14
CA SER A 320 -21.20 -11.60 1.17
C SER A 320 -22.49 -10.78 1.08
N TYR A 321 -22.49 -9.70 0.28
CA TYR A 321 -23.66 -8.86 0.09
C TYR A 321 -24.83 -9.63 -0.54
N LEU A 322 -24.62 -10.38 -1.63
CA LEU A 322 -25.64 -11.21 -2.27
C LEU A 322 -26.23 -12.29 -1.35
N ASN A 323 -25.48 -12.71 -0.34
CA ASN A 323 -25.93 -13.67 0.68
C ASN A 323 -26.61 -13.01 1.89
N SER A 324 -26.59 -11.68 2.00
CA SER A 324 -27.28 -10.94 3.04
C SER A 324 -28.79 -10.82 2.76
N PRO A 325 -29.63 -10.51 3.76
CA PRO A 325 -31.06 -10.27 3.55
C PRO A 325 -31.34 -9.18 2.50
N GLU A 326 -30.54 -8.12 2.46
CA GLU A 326 -30.64 -7.05 1.47
C GLU A 326 -30.26 -7.54 0.06
N GLY A 327 -29.22 -8.36 -0.05
CA GLY A 327 -28.83 -8.94 -1.34
C GLY A 327 -29.86 -9.94 -1.88
N LYS A 328 -30.49 -10.72 -1.01
CA LYS A 328 -31.54 -11.69 -1.38
C LYS A 328 -32.85 -11.02 -1.82
N SER A 329 -33.08 -9.75 -1.48
CA SER A 329 -34.26 -9.00 -1.92
C SER A 329 -34.07 -8.32 -3.29
N LEU A 330 -32.88 -8.39 -3.88
CA LEU A 330 -32.59 -7.77 -5.17
C LEU A 330 -33.34 -8.46 -6.32
N GLY A 331 -34.14 -7.69 -7.06
CA GLY A 331 -34.72 -8.15 -8.33
C GLY A 331 -33.72 -8.22 -9.49
N THR A 332 -34.13 -8.83 -10.61
CA THR A 332 -33.32 -9.02 -11.83
C THR A 332 -32.69 -7.73 -12.37
N SER A 333 -33.42 -6.60 -12.30
CA SER A 333 -32.90 -5.30 -12.74
C SER A 333 -31.67 -4.86 -11.93
N HIS A 334 -31.68 -5.05 -10.60
CA HIS A 334 -30.54 -4.74 -9.74
C HIS A 334 -29.34 -5.65 -10.04
N LEU A 335 -29.57 -6.96 -10.22
CA LEU A 335 -28.51 -7.91 -10.59
C LEU A 335 -27.87 -7.56 -11.93
N LEU A 336 -28.67 -7.14 -12.90
CA LEU A 336 -28.17 -6.70 -14.20
C LEU A 336 -27.41 -5.36 -14.12
N ASN A 337 -27.82 -4.45 -13.24
CA ASN A 337 -27.05 -3.24 -12.95
C ASN A 337 -25.68 -3.57 -12.37
N ILE A 338 -25.58 -4.51 -11.42
CA ILE A 338 -24.31 -5.00 -10.88
C ILE A 338 -23.42 -5.54 -12.01
N ALA A 339 -23.98 -6.41 -12.87
CA ALA A 339 -23.28 -6.96 -14.02
C ALA A 339 -22.74 -5.85 -14.96
N CYS A 340 -23.57 -4.85 -15.26
CA CYS A 340 -23.19 -3.70 -16.08
C CYS A 340 -22.03 -2.89 -15.48
N GLN A 341 -22.07 -2.61 -14.18
CA GLN A 341 -21.03 -1.86 -13.49
C GLN A 341 -19.68 -2.60 -13.52
N VAL A 342 -19.68 -3.91 -13.30
CA VAL A 342 -18.43 -4.70 -13.35
C VAL A 342 -17.91 -4.81 -14.79
N ALA A 343 -18.78 -5.00 -15.80
CA ALA A 343 -18.36 -4.98 -17.20
C ALA A 343 -17.69 -3.66 -17.59
N ASP A 344 -18.21 -2.53 -17.09
CA ASP A 344 -17.64 -1.21 -17.37
C ASP A 344 -16.24 -1.03 -16.74
N GLY A 345 -16.05 -1.50 -15.50
CA GLY A 345 -14.72 -1.52 -14.89
C GLY A 345 -13.73 -2.42 -15.62
N MET A 346 -14.17 -3.60 -16.07
CA MET A 346 -13.31 -4.52 -16.84
C MET A 346 -13.00 -4.02 -18.25
N ARG A 347 -13.93 -3.30 -18.90
CA ARG A 347 -13.69 -2.59 -20.17
C ARG A 347 -12.55 -1.59 -20.03
N TYR A 348 -12.54 -0.81 -18.94
CA TYR A 348 -11.42 0.10 -18.67
C TYR A 348 -10.09 -0.66 -18.49
N LEU A 349 -10.08 -1.80 -17.80
CA LEU A 349 -8.86 -2.62 -17.68
C LEU A 349 -8.40 -3.20 -19.03
N GLU A 350 -9.34 -3.61 -19.87
CA GLU A 350 -9.10 -4.06 -21.25
C GLU A 350 -8.42 -2.96 -22.07
N GLU A 351 -8.93 -1.72 -22.03
CA GLU A 351 -8.35 -0.55 -22.70
C GLU A 351 -6.95 -0.19 -22.19
N LYS A 352 -6.64 -0.50 -20.92
CA LYS A 352 -5.31 -0.32 -20.34
C LYS A 352 -4.39 -1.53 -20.52
N HIS A 353 -4.85 -2.57 -21.21
CA HIS A 353 -4.13 -3.84 -21.39
C HIS A 353 -3.68 -4.48 -20.06
N ILE A 354 -4.56 -4.46 -19.06
CA ILE A 354 -4.34 -5.03 -17.74
C ILE A 354 -5.21 -6.27 -17.56
N VAL A 355 -4.57 -7.38 -17.21
CA VAL A 355 -5.26 -8.63 -16.85
C VAL A 355 -5.46 -8.66 -15.34
N HIS A 356 -6.70 -8.83 -14.88
CA HIS A 356 -7.09 -8.89 -13.48
C HIS A 356 -6.66 -10.20 -12.80
N ARG A 357 -6.84 -11.34 -13.49
CA ARG A 357 -6.45 -12.72 -13.08
C ARG A 357 -7.22 -13.37 -11.93
N ASP A 358 -7.94 -12.59 -11.12
CA ASP A 358 -8.80 -13.12 -10.05
C ASP A 358 -10.17 -12.42 -10.00
N LEU A 359 -10.84 -12.30 -11.14
CA LEU A 359 -12.17 -11.69 -11.18
C LEU A 359 -13.23 -12.65 -10.60
N ALA A 360 -13.86 -12.26 -9.50
CA ALA A 360 -14.87 -13.03 -8.79
C ALA A 360 -15.70 -12.15 -7.86
N ALA A 361 -16.88 -12.59 -7.41
CA ALA A 361 -17.76 -11.79 -6.55
C ALA A 361 -17.10 -11.40 -5.21
N ARG A 362 -16.15 -12.20 -4.70
CA ARG A 362 -15.35 -11.86 -3.50
C ARG A 362 -14.44 -10.63 -3.68
N ASN A 363 -14.08 -10.30 -4.92
CA ASN A 363 -13.19 -9.20 -5.29
C ASN A 363 -13.96 -8.00 -5.90
N ILE A 364 -15.29 -8.04 -5.88
CA ILE A 364 -16.14 -6.88 -6.16
C ILE A 364 -16.60 -6.32 -4.81
N LEU A 365 -16.44 -5.02 -4.59
CA LEU A 365 -16.89 -4.34 -3.38
C LEU A 365 -18.17 -3.54 -3.65
N VAL A 366 -19.05 -3.49 -2.65
CA VAL A 366 -20.37 -2.85 -2.72
C VAL A 366 -20.42 -1.66 -1.78
N GLY A 367 -20.76 -0.50 -2.34
CA GLY A 367 -20.92 0.77 -1.64
C GLY A 367 -22.38 1.07 -1.33
N GLU A 368 -22.65 2.32 -0.99
CA GLU A 368 -24.04 2.80 -0.91
C GLU A 368 -24.70 2.81 -2.30
N GLU A 369 -26.02 2.78 -2.31
CA GLU A 369 -26.82 2.86 -3.55
C GLU A 369 -26.46 1.79 -4.59
N LEU A 370 -26.03 0.59 -4.15
CA LEU A 370 -25.63 -0.53 -5.01
C LEU A 370 -24.47 -0.19 -5.97
N THR A 371 -23.61 0.77 -5.60
CA THR A 371 -22.38 1.05 -6.35
C THR A 371 -21.42 -0.14 -6.24
N CYS A 372 -20.95 -0.66 -7.36
CA CYS A 372 -20.00 -1.78 -7.41
C CYS A 372 -18.64 -1.33 -7.95
N LYS A 373 -17.57 -1.72 -7.26
CA LYS A 373 -16.19 -1.44 -7.69
C LYS A 373 -15.34 -2.70 -7.65
N ILE A 374 -14.52 -2.89 -8.67
CA ILE A 374 -13.57 -4.00 -8.75
C ILE A 374 -12.38 -3.68 -7.84
N ALA A 375 -11.97 -4.63 -7.01
CA ALA A 375 -10.87 -4.53 -6.07
C ALA A 375 -9.90 -5.71 -6.20
N ASP A 376 -8.84 -5.66 -5.40
CA ASP A 376 -7.80 -6.70 -5.28
C ASP A 376 -7.03 -7.00 -6.58
N PHE A 377 -6.35 -5.97 -7.09
CA PHE A 377 -5.41 -6.08 -8.21
C PHE A 377 -4.06 -6.69 -7.83
N GLY A 378 -3.94 -7.34 -6.66
CA GLY A 378 -2.67 -7.90 -6.16
C GLY A 378 -2.06 -8.96 -7.07
N LEU A 379 -2.86 -9.53 -7.99
CA LEU A 379 -2.40 -10.44 -9.05
C LEU A 379 -2.38 -9.80 -10.44
N ALA A 380 -2.90 -8.56 -10.58
CA ALA A 380 -3.04 -7.92 -11.88
C ALA A 380 -1.67 -7.55 -12.47
N ARG A 381 -1.52 -7.72 -13.78
CA ARG A 381 -0.24 -7.42 -14.48
C ARG A 381 -0.51 -6.74 -15.82
N LEU A 382 0.35 -5.77 -16.14
CA LEU A 382 0.45 -5.17 -17.46
C LEU A 382 0.92 -6.23 -18.48
N LEU A 383 0.24 -6.33 -19.61
CA LEU A 383 0.75 -7.07 -20.76
C LEU A 383 1.91 -6.29 -21.38
N LYS A 384 3.11 -6.86 -21.35
CA LYS A 384 4.24 -6.39 -22.19
C LYS A 384 4.45 -7.28 -23.42
N ASP A 385 3.94 -8.50 -23.39
CA ASP A 385 3.85 -9.46 -24.50
C ASP A 385 2.60 -10.34 -24.26
N ASP A 386 1.88 -10.75 -25.32
CA ASP A 386 0.51 -11.27 -25.29
C ASP A 386 0.24 -12.55 -24.47
N ILE A 387 1.26 -13.18 -23.88
CA ILE A 387 1.11 -14.40 -23.08
C ILE A 387 2.07 -14.37 -21.90
N TYR A 388 1.55 -14.50 -20.68
CA TYR A 388 2.36 -14.52 -19.46
C TYR A 388 2.36 -15.91 -18.80
N SER A 389 3.53 -16.49 -18.52
CA SER A 389 3.70 -17.71 -17.71
C SER A 389 4.28 -17.37 -16.31
N THR A 390 3.62 -17.78 -15.22
CA THR A 390 4.06 -17.55 -13.83
C THR A 390 4.88 -18.70 -13.25
N SER A 391 5.80 -18.41 -12.31
CA SER A 391 6.41 -19.39 -11.40
C SER A 391 5.41 -20.00 -10.39
N SER A 392 5.74 -21.17 -9.86
CA SER A 392 4.84 -22.26 -9.44
C SER A 392 4.15 -22.16 -8.06
N SER A 393 4.27 -21.08 -7.29
CA SER A 393 3.91 -21.09 -5.85
C SER A 393 2.56 -20.47 -5.45
N THR A 394 1.81 -19.81 -6.34
CA THR A 394 0.53 -19.15 -5.96
C THR A 394 -0.68 -20.07 -6.17
N LYS A 395 -1.52 -20.22 -5.12
CA LYS A 395 -2.80 -20.94 -5.21
C LYS A 395 -3.74 -20.23 -6.20
N ILE A 396 -4.22 -20.95 -7.22
CA ILE A 396 -5.15 -20.42 -8.23
C ILE A 396 -6.60 -20.59 -7.76
N PRO A 397 -7.48 -19.59 -7.98
CA PRO A 397 -8.94 -19.75 -7.87
C PRO A 397 -9.50 -20.61 -9.03
N VAL A 398 -9.20 -21.91 -9.03
CA VAL A 398 -9.43 -22.83 -10.17
C VAL A 398 -10.83 -22.71 -10.78
N LYS A 399 -11.88 -22.63 -9.96
CA LYS A 399 -13.28 -22.59 -10.42
C LYS A 399 -13.68 -21.32 -11.19
N TRP A 400 -12.90 -20.25 -11.07
CA TRP A 400 -13.07 -18.98 -11.81
C TRP A 400 -12.10 -18.85 -12.98
N THR A 401 -11.11 -19.73 -13.06
CA THR A 401 -10.00 -19.59 -14.00
C THR A 401 -10.31 -20.30 -15.31
N ALA A 402 -10.06 -19.61 -16.42
CA ALA A 402 -10.19 -20.20 -17.76
C ALA A 402 -9.32 -21.46 -17.91
N PRO A 403 -9.72 -22.46 -18.72
CA PRO A 403 -9.01 -23.73 -18.83
C PRO A 403 -7.54 -23.56 -19.27
N GLU A 404 -7.25 -22.64 -20.18
CA GLU A 404 -5.88 -22.34 -20.62
C GLU A 404 -5.02 -21.73 -19.50
N ALA A 405 -5.61 -20.87 -18.67
CA ALA A 405 -4.93 -20.28 -17.51
C ALA A 405 -4.75 -21.30 -16.36
N ALA A 406 -5.71 -22.20 -16.16
CA ALA A 406 -5.64 -23.23 -15.14
C ALA A 406 -4.61 -24.32 -15.48
N ASN A 407 -4.55 -24.75 -16.75
CA ASN A 407 -3.68 -25.83 -17.20
C ASN A 407 -2.26 -25.36 -17.53
N TYR A 408 -2.13 -24.23 -18.22
CA TYR A 408 -0.86 -23.78 -18.81
C TYR A 408 -0.36 -22.45 -18.24
N ARG A 409 -1.09 -21.87 -17.27
CA ARG A 409 -0.79 -20.54 -16.68
C ARG A 409 -0.82 -19.41 -17.70
N THR A 410 -1.49 -19.59 -18.84
CA THR A 410 -1.66 -18.58 -19.88
C THR A 410 -2.78 -17.60 -19.49
N TYR A 411 -2.43 -16.49 -18.84
CA TYR A 411 -3.38 -15.44 -18.48
C TYR A 411 -3.46 -14.36 -19.56
N SER A 412 -4.68 -13.98 -19.93
CA SER A 412 -4.99 -12.95 -20.93
C SER A 412 -6.29 -12.21 -20.60
N LEU A 413 -6.61 -11.14 -21.33
CA LEU A 413 -7.89 -10.45 -21.24
C LEU A 413 -9.07 -11.42 -21.50
N LYS A 414 -8.91 -12.37 -22.43
CA LYS A 414 -9.91 -13.42 -22.72
C LYS A 414 -10.06 -14.42 -21.57
N SER A 415 -9.03 -14.63 -20.76
CA SER A 415 -9.15 -15.43 -19.54
C SER A 415 -9.96 -14.71 -18.45
N ASP A 416 -9.89 -13.37 -18.37
CA ASP A 416 -10.77 -12.59 -17.49
C ASP A 416 -12.22 -12.59 -17.97
N VAL A 417 -12.45 -12.63 -19.29
CA VAL A 417 -13.80 -12.78 -19.86
C VAL A 417 -14.46 -14.09 -19.39
N TRP A 418 -13.70 -15.19 -19.32
CA TRP A 418 -14.18 -16.43 -18.72
C TRP A 418 -14.58 -16.23 -17.25
N SER A 419 -13.69 -15.61 -16.47
CA SER A 419 -13.95 -15.31 -15.05
C SER A 419 -15.18 -14.41 -14.88
N TYR A 420 -15.42 -13.47 -15.80
CA TYR A 420 -16.62 -12.65 -15.83
C TYR A 420 -17.88 -13.48 -16.06
N GLY A 421 -17.85 -14.48 -16.94
CA GLY A 421 -18.96 -15.43 -17.09
C GLY A 421 -19.29 -16.16 -15.77
N ILE A 422 -18.27 -16.58 -15.02
CA ILE A 422 -18.45 -17.19 -13.69
C ILE A 422 -18.99 -16.16 -12.68
N LEU A 423 -18.52 -14.91 -12.71
CA LEU A 423 -19.06 -13.83 -11.88
C LEU A 423 -20.55 -13.61 -12.17
N LEU A 424 -20.97 -13.60 -13.43
CA LEU A 424 -22.38 -13.50 -13.79
C LEU A 424 -23.17 -14.66 -13.18
N TYR A 425 -22.65 -15.88 -13.22
CA TYR A 425 -23.27 -17.02 -12.54
C TYR A 425 -23.41 -16.76 -11.03
N GLU A 426 -22.38 -16.27 -10.35
CA GLU A 426 -22.45 -15.89 -8.94
C GLU A 426 -23.54 -14.83 -8.69
N VAL A 427 -23.59 -13.78 -9.50
CA VAL A 427 -24.59 -12.70 -9.39
C VAL A 427 -26.02 -13.24 -9.51
N PHE A 428 -26.29 -14.02 -10.57
CA PHE A 428 -27.63 -14.54 -10.84
C PHE A 428 -28.02 -15.76 -10.01
N THR A 429 -27.12 -16.27 -9.16
CA THR A 429 -27.40 -17.30 -8.15
C THR A 429 -27.35 -16.75 -6.72
N TYR A 430 -27.18 -15.44 -6.56
CA TYR A 430 -27.02 -14.78 -5.26
C TYR A 430 -25.85 -15.36 -4.44
N GLY A 431 -24.72 -15.60 -5.12
CA GLY A 431 -23.46 -16.01 -4.52
C GLY A 431 -23.31 -17.52 -4.32
N GLN A 432 -23.98 -18.37 -5.10
CA GLN A 432 -23.71 -19.82 -5.04
C GLN A 432 -22.28 -20.12 -5.49
N ILE A 433 -21.68 -21.15 -4.89
CA ILE A 433 -20.34 -21.59 -5.23
C ILE A 433 -20.39 -22.24 -6.62
N PRO A 434 -19.58 -21.79 -7.61
CA PRO A 434 -19.51 -22.43 -8.91
C PRO A 434 -19.11 -23.91 -8.79
N TYR A 435 -19.70 -24.77 -9.61
CA TYR A 435 -19.40 -26.20 -9.66
C TYR A 435 -19.45 -26.86 -8.27
N GLU A 436 -20.46 -26.53 -7.46
CA GLU A 436 -20.64 -27.09 -6.13
C GLU A 436 -20.63 -28.62 -6.16
N GLY A 437 -19.99 -29.25 -5.16
CA GLY A 437 -19.78 -30.70 -5.12
C GLY A 437 -18.59 -31.22 -5.94
N MET A 438 -18.01 -30.43 -6.85
CA MET A 438 -16.82 -30.82 -7.60
C MET A 438 -15.53 -30.33 -6.94
N THR A 439 -14.49 -31.18 -6.92
CA THR A 439 -13.12 -30.78 -6.57
C THR A 439 -12.52 -29.90 -7.68
N ASN A 440 -11.42 -29.20 -7.39
CA ASN A 440 -10.73 -28.39 -8.39
C ASN A 440 -10.27 -29.21 -9.60
N GLN A 441 -9.71 -30.40 -9.36
CA GLN A 441 -9.28 -31.30 -10.44
C GLN A 441 -10.46 -31.81 -11.28
N GLU A 442 -11.57 -32.17 -10.62
CA GLU A 442 -12.76 -32.62 -11.32
C GLU A 442 -13.39 -31.51 -12.16
N THR A 443 -13.44 -30.29 -11.61
CA THR A 443 -13.94 -29.10 -12.32
C THR A 443 -13.19 -28.88 -13.62
N VAL A 444 -11.85 -28.90 -13.59
CA VAL A 444 -11.01 -28.73 -14.79
C VAL A 444 -11.27 -29.84 -15.81
N ARG A 445 -11.37 -31.11 -15.36
CA ARG A 445 -11.65 -32.26 -16.24
C ARG A 445 -13.01 -32.12 -16.93
N GLN A 446 -14.06 -31.76 -16.19
CA GLN A 446 -15.40 -31.59 -16.73
C GLN A 446 -15.46 -30.43 -17.74
N ILE A 447 -14.87 -29.28 -17.41
CA ILE A 447 -14.78 -28.14 -18.32
C ILE A 447 -14.07 -28.52 -19.62
N THR A 448 -12.98 -29.28 -19.52
CA THR A 448 -12.21 -29.78 -20.68
C THR A 448 -13.05 -30.72 -21.55
N ARG A 449 -13.97 -31.50 -20.96
CA ARG A 449 -14.94 -32.35 -21.67
C ARG A 449 -16.13 -31.59 -22.27
N GLY A 450 -16.15 -30.26 -22.15
CA GLY A 450 -17.22 -29.41 -22.68
C GLY A 450 -18.35 -29.13 -21.69
N TYR A 451 -18.28 -29.61 -20.45
CA TYR A 451 -19.29 -29.27 -19.44
C TYR A 451 -19.27 -27.77 -19.14
N ARG A 452 -20.46 -27.19 -18.97
CA ARG A 452 -20.68 -25.81 -18.52
C ARG A 452 -21.77 -25.81 -17.45
N LEU A 453 -21.74 -24.79 -16.59
CA LEU A 453 -22.77 -24.65 -15.56
C LEU A 453 -24.16 -24.49 -16.21
N PRO A 454 -25.20 -25.15 -15.68
CA PRO A 454 -26.55 -25.01 -16.21
C PRO A 454 -27.10 -23.61 -15.94
N ARG A 455 -28.11 -23.20 -16.70
CA ARG A 455 -28.79 -21.92 -16.48
C ARG A 455 -29.46 -21.90 -15.09
N PRO A 456 -29.13 -20.93 -14.22
CA PRO A 456 -29.87 -20.75 -12.97
C PRO A 456 -31.34 -20.45 -13.25
N SER A 457 -32.25 -21.00 -12.43
CA SER A 457 -33.70 -20.73 -12.54
C SER A 457 -34.05 -19.22 -12.63
N PRO A 458 -33.52 -18.33 -11.76
CA PRO A 458 -33.82 -16.89 -11.82
C PRO A 458 -33.08 -16.13 -12.94
N CYS A 459 -32.20 -16.79 -13.71
CA CYS A 459 -31.39 -16.15 -14.73
C CYS A 459 -32.14 -16.06 -16.07
N PRO A 460 -32.30 -14.85 -16.66
CA PRO A 460 -32.88 -14.69 -17.98
C PRO A 460 -32.08 -15.44 -19.06
N PRO A 461 -32.72 -16.07 -20.06
CA PRO A 461 -32.04 -16.84 -21.10
C PRO A 461 -30.95 -16.06 -21.86
N GLU A 462 -31.19 -14.78 -22.11
CA GLU A 462 -30.26 -13.91 -22.85
C GLU A 462 -28.97 -13.64 -22.06
N ILE A 463 -29.09 -13.52 -20.72
CA ILE A 463 -27.93 -13.38 -19.85
C ILE A 463 -27.14 -14.68 -19.79
N TYR A 464 -27.84 -15.83 -19.77
CA TYR A 464 -27.18 -17.13 -19.83
C TYR A 464 -26.46 -17.35 -21.17
N SER A 465 -27.03 -16.86 -22.28
CA SER A 465 -26.34 -16.85 -23.58
C SER A 465 -25.01 -16.11 -23.49
N ILE A 466 -24.98 -14.94 -22.82
CA ILE A 466 -23.74 -14.19 -22.58
C ILE A 466 -22.76 -15.02 -21.72
N MET A 467 -23.23 -15.73 -20.69
CA MET A 467 -22.35 -16.62 -19.90
C MET A 467 -21.71 -17.70 -20.78
N LEU A 468 -22.48 -18.32 -21.68
CA LEU A 468 -21.98 -19.34 -22.60
C LEU A 468 -20.96 -18.78 -23.60
N GLU A 469 -21.18 -17.57 -24.14
CA GLU A 469 -20.21 -16.87 -24.98
C GLU A 469 -18.88 -16.63 -24.22
N CYS A 470 -18.95 -16.18 -22.96
CA CYS A 470 -17.78 -16.02 -22.11
C CYS A 470 -17.03 -17.34 -21.88
N TRP A 471 -17.74 -18.47 -21.87
CA TRP A 471 -17.19 -19.80 -21.65
C TRP A 471 -16.91 -20.57 -22.95
N SER A 472 -16.74 -19.90 -24.10
CA SER A 472 -16.26 -20.56 -25.30
C SER A 472 -14.89 -21.22 -25.06
N SER A 473 -14.75 -22.45 -25.55
CA SER A 473 -13.47 -23.17 -25.53
C SER A 473 -12.43 -22.49 -26.42
N ASN A 474 -12.86 -21.81 -27.49
CA ASN A 474 -12.00 -20.99 -28.33
C ASN A 474 -11.83 -19.60 -27.69
N THR A 475 -10.59 -19.19 -27.40
CA THR A 475 -10.30 -17.92 -26.73
C THR A 475 -10.73 -16.71 -27.57
N GLU A 476 -10.61 -16.81 -28.89
CA GLU A 476 -10.89 -15.70 -29.81
C GLU A 476 -12.38 -15.43 -29.98
N GLU A 477 -13.20 -16.46 -29.80
CA GLU A 477 -14.66 -16.34 -29.85
C GLU A 477 -15.26 -15.68 -28.61
N ARG A 478 -14.53 -15.64 -27.50
CA ARG A 478 -15.01 -14.96 -26.29
C ARG A 478 -15.16 -13.46 -26.59
N PRO A 479 -16.25 -12.80 -26.17
CA PRO A 479 -16.47 -11.39 -26.48
C PRO A 479 -15.46 -10.48 -25.79
N THR A 480 -15.33 -9.23 -26.26
CA THR A 480 -14.60 -8.18 -25.53
C THR A 480 -15.45 -7.63 -24.38
N PHE A 481 -14.84 -6.97 -23.40
CA PHE A 481 -15.61 -6.32 -22.33
C PHE A 481 -16.43 -5.14 -22.85
N LEU A 482 -15.98 -4.45 -23.90
CA LEU A 482 -16.80 -3.47 -24.62
C LEU A 482 -18.11 -4.11 -25.14
N ALA A 483 -18.02 -5.22 -25.89
CA ALA A 483 -19.20 -5.89 -26.44
C ALA A 483 -20.13 -6.43 -25.33
N LEU A 484 -19.57 -6.97 -24.25
CA LEU A 484 -20.34 -7.40 -23.08
C LEU A 484 -21.11 -6.24 -22.45
N ARG A 485 -20.46 -5.09 -22.26
CA ARG A 485 -21.08 -3.90 -21.67
C ARG A 485 -22.25 -3.39 -22.51
N GLU A 486 -22.10 -3.38 -23.83
CA GLU A 486 -23.14 -2.98 -24.78
C GLU A 486 -24.33 -3.93 -24.75
N LYS A 487 -24.10 -5.25 -24.84
CA LYS A 487 -25.16 -6.28 -24.77
C LYS A 487 -25.94 -6.17 -23.46
N LEU A 488 -25.25 -6.12 -22.32
CA LEU A 488 -25.90 -5.99 -21.01
C LEU A 488 -26.66 -4.67 -20.87
N GLY A 489 -26.10 -3.56 -21.37
CA GLY A 489 -26.75 -2.26 -21.36
C GLY A 489 -28.03 -2.22 -22.20
N PHE A 490 -28.04 -2.90 -23.36
CA PHE A 490 -29.24 -3.05 -24.18
C PHE A 490 -30.34 -3.81 -23.43
N ILE A 491 -30.00 -4.97 -22.84
CA ILE A 491 -30.96 -5.77 -22.05
C ILE A 491 -31.49 -4.96 -20.87
N TYR A 492 -30.62 -4.20 -20.18
CA TYR A 492 -30.99 -3.38 -19.04
C TYR A 492 -31.98 -2.27 -19.40
N ARG A 493 -31.72 -1.53 -20.49
CA ARG A 493 -32.64 -0.48 -20.97
C ARG A 493 -34.01 -1.05 -21.34
N ARG A 494 -34.02 -2.20 -22.03
CA ARG A 494 -35.28 -2.86 -22.41
C ARG A 494 -36.10 -3.32 -21.20
N LEU A 495 -35.44 -3.86 -20.17
CA LEU A 495 -36.10 -4.24 -18.93
C LEU A 495 -36.68 -3.03 -18.19
N LEU A 496 -35.94 -1.92 -18.12
CA LEU A 496 -36.45 -0.69 -17.51
C LEU A 496 -37.67 -0.14 -18.27
N SER A 497 -37.64 -0.13 -19.61
CA SER A 497 -38.78 0.33 -20.41
C SER A 497 -40.02 -0.56 -20.31
N SER A 498 -39.87 -1.82 -19.88
CA SER A 498 -41.01 -2.71 -19.65
C SER A 498 -41.64 -2.59 -18.26
N LEU A 499 -40.98 -1.85 -17.35
CA LEU A 499 -41.43 -1.60 -15.98
C LEU A 499 -42.06 -0.21 -15.82
N SER A 500 -41.76 0.71 -16.74
CA SER A 500 -42.44 2.01 -16.94
C SER A 500 -43.69 1.85 -17.79
#